data_AF-A0ABD0R135-F1
#
_entry.id   AF-A0ABD0R135-F1
#
_cell.length_a   1.000
_cell.length_b   1.000
_cell.length_c   1.000
_cell.angle_alpha   90.00
_cell.angle_beta   90.00
_cell.angle_gamma   90.00
#
_symmetry.space_group_name_H-M   'P 1'
#
loop_
_entity.id
_entity.type
_entity.pdbx_description
1 polymer ?
#
loop_
_entity_poly.entity_id
_entity_poly.type
_entity_poly.pdbx_seq_one_letter_code
_entity_poly.pdbx_strand_id
1 'polypeptide(L)' 'IFGPVMQILKFKTLEEVIERANDTKYGLAAAVFTQNIDKANYVSNSLRAGTVW' A
#
# COMPACT_ATOMS: atom_id res chain seq x y z
N ILE A 1 -13.06 8.99 2.37
CA ILE A 1 -14.31 9.08 1.57
C ILE A 1 -15.10 7.81 1.84
N PHE A 2 -16.40 7.90 2.12
CA PHE A 2 -17.24 6.74 2.47
C PHE A 2 -18.40 6.59 1.45
N GLY A 3 -18.03 6.55 0.16
CA GLY A 3 -18.93 6.45 -1.00
C GLY A 3 -18.20 5.80 -2.18
N PRO A 4 -18.87 5.57 -3.33
CA PRO A 4 -18.31 4.81 -4.47
C PRO A 4 -17.25 5.61 -5.25
N VAL A 5 -16.10 5.83 -4.64
CA VAL A 5 -15.02 6.66 -5.19
C VAL A 5 -13.69 5.91 -5.11
N MET A 6 -13.01 5.79 -6.25
CA MET A 6 -11.66 5.20 -6.34
C MET A 6 -10.65 6.26 -6.77
N GLN A 7 -9.53 6.35 -6.06
CA GLN A 7 -8.42 7.25 -6.40
C GLN A 7 -7.29 6.47 -7.05
N ILE A 8 -6.68 7.04 -8.09
CA ILE A 8 -5.51 6.48 -8.77
C ILE A 8 -4.37 7.47 -8.64
N LEU A 9 -3.26 7.04 -8.04
CA LEU A 9 -2.09 7.87 -7.80
C LEU A 9 -0.87 7.23 -8.45
N LYS A 10 -0.22 7.96 -9.35
CA LYS A 10 1.08 7.55 -9.89
C LYS A 10 2.15 7.61 -8.80
N PHE A 11 3.16 6.78 -8.93
CA PHE A 11 4.37 6.77 -8.10
C PHE A 11 5.55 6.34 -8.99
N LYS A 12 6.77 6.64 -8.58
CA LYS A 12 7.98 6.30 -9.34
C LYS A 12 8.79 5.18 -8.69
N THR A 13 8.86 5.17 -7.36
CA THR A 13 9.67 4.19 -6.61
C THR A 13 8.84 3.49 -5.54
N LEU A 14 9.32 2.32 -5.09
CA LEU A 14 8.63 1.57 -4.03
C LEU A 14 8.71 2.30 -2.70
N GLU A 15 9.83 2.98 -2.43
CA GLU A 15 10.07 3.73 -1.21
C GLU A 15 9.08 4.90 -1.07
N GLU A 16 8.88 5.65 -2.16
CA GLU A 16 7.91 6.76 -2.23
C GLU A 16 6.49 6.27 -1.92
N VAL A 17 6.07 5.15 -2.53
CA VAL A 17 4.69 4.67 -2.36
C VAL A 17 4.49 4.04 -0.98
N ILE A 18 5.50 3.39 -0.40
CA ILE A 18 5.46 2.86 0.96
C ILE A 18 5.35 4.00 1.96
N GLU A 19 6.18 5.04 1.84
CA GLU A 19 6.14 6.23 2.70
C GLU A 19 4.75 6.88 2.64
N ARG A 20 4.24 7.13 1.42
CA ARG A 20 2.91 7.71 1.22
C ARG A 20 1.77 6.83 1.74
N ALA A 21 1.85 5.51 1.58
CA ALA A 21 0.83 4.59 2.09
C ALA A 21 0.78 4.57 3.61
N ASN A 22 1.92 4.83 4.25
CA ASN A 22 2.11 4.86 5.68
C ASN A 22 1.81 6.24 6.31
N ASP A 23 1.80 7.32 5.52
CA ASP A 23 1.47 8.68 5.94
C ASP A 23 -0.04 8.89 6.09
N THR A 24 -0.63 8.17 7.05
CA THR A 24 -2.05 8.22 7.36
C THR A 24 -2.29 7.82 8.81
N LYS A 25 -3.37 8.33 9.41
CA LYS A 25 -3.84 7.91 10.73
C LYS A 25 -4.67 6.62 10.68
N TYR A 26 -5.02 6.16 9.48
CA TYR A 26 -5.74 4.90 9.25
C TYR A 26 -4.73 3.75 9.04
N GLY A 27 -5.21 2.50 8.99
CA GLY A 27 -4.32 1.35 8.79
C GLY A 27 -5.01 0.00 8.93
N LEU A 28 -6.25 -0.14 8.43
CA LEU A 28 -6.98 -1.40 8.56
C LEU A 28 -6.51 -2.45 7.53
N ALA A 29 -6.39 -2.03 6.27
CA ALA A 29 -6.30 -2.91 5.12
C ALA A 29 -5.40 -2.30 4.05
N ALA A 30 -4.52 -3.11 3.46
CA ALA A 30 -3.73 -2.78 2.28
C ALA A 30 -3.61 -3.99 1.35
N ALA A 31 -3.27 -3.77 0.07
CA ALA A 31 -3.09 -4.85 -0.89
C ALA A 31 -1.91 -4.55 -1.83
N VAL A 32 -1.13 -5.58 -2.16
CA VAL A 32 0.03 -5.49 -3.05
C VAL A 32 -0.18 -6.38 -4.27
N PHE A 33 -0.33 -5.77 -5.44
CA PHE A 33 -0.46 -6.50 -6.70
C PHE A 33 0.89 -6.55 -7.42
N THR A 34 1.51 -7.73 -7.43
CA THR A 34 2.78 -7.98 -8.11
C THR A 34 2.94 -9.47 -8.46
N GLN A 35 3.69 -9.77 -9.52
CA GLN A 35 4.11 -11.15 -9.83
C GLN A 35 5.47 -11.50 -9.21
N ASN A 36 6.19 -10.51 -8.67
CA ASN A 36 7.48 -10.69 -8.03
C ASN A 36 7.28 -10.89 -6.52
N ILE A 37 7.63 -12.09 -6.04
CA ILE A 37 7.44 -12.49 -4.64
C ILE A 37 8.30 -11.71 -3.65
N ASP A 38 9.52 -11.31 -4.04
CA ASP A 38 10.40 -10.52 -3.19
C ASP A 38 9.82 -9.12 -2.96
N LYS A 39 9.25 -8.51 -4.01
CA LYS A 39 8.52 -7.25 -3.90
C LYS A 39 7.25 -7.40 -3.06
N ALA A 40 6.52 -8.50 -3.21
CA ALA A 40 5.33 -8.76 -2.40
C ALA A 40 5.71 -8.78 -0.91
N ASN A 41 6.70 -9.61 -0.54
CA ASN A 41 7.16 -9.73 0.84
C ASN A 41 7.74 -8.41 1.38
N TYR A 42 8.57 -7.72 0.60
CA TYR A 42 9.15 -6.44 1.01
C TYR A 42 8.09 -5.38 1.29
N VAL A 43 7.15 -5.18 0.35
CA VAL A 43 6.11 -4.16 0.50
C VAL A 43 5.14 -4.54 1.62
N SER A 44 4.69 -5.80 1.68
CA SER A 44 3.75 -6.25 2.72
C SER A 44 4.31 -6.09 4.12
N ASN A 45 5.60 -6.38 4.34
CA ASN A 45 6.26 -6.17 5.63
C ASN A 45 6.54 -4.69 5.96
N SER A 46 6.55 -3.81 4.95
CA SER A 46 6.82 -2.37 5.12
C SER A 46 5.56 -1.54 5.36
N LEU A 47 4.37 -2.08 5.07
CA LEU A 47 3.09 -1.40 5.23
C LEU A 47 2.59 -1.48 6.68
N ARG A 48 2.17 -0.34 7.22
CA ARG A 48 1.52 -0.24 8.54
C ARG A 48 0.01 -0.44 8.40
N ALA A 49 -0.39 -1.69 8.15
CA ALA A 49 -1.80 -2.08 8.08
C ALA A 49 -2.07 -3.36 8.88
N GLY A 50 -3.28 -3.49 9.43
CA GLY A 50 -3.68 -4.67 10.21
C GLY A 50 -3.78 -5.94 9.36
N THR A 51 -4.26 -5.81 8.13
CA THR A 51 -4.32 -6.90 7.15
C THR A 51 -3.70 -6.45 5.82
N VAL A 52 -2.85 -7.31 5.25
CA VAL A 52 -2.27 -7.10 3.92
C VAL A 52 -2.55 -8.33 3.06
N TRP A 53 -3.04 -8.10 1.84
CA TRP A 53 -3.25 -9.12 0.81
C TRP A 53 -2.25 -9.00 -0.33
#